data_AF-A0A7C6X2E0-F1
#
_entry.id   AF-A0A7C6X2E0-F1
#
_cell.length_a   1.000
_cell.length_b   1.000
_cell.length_c   1.000
_cell.angle_alpha   90.00
_cell.angle_beta   90.00
_cell.angle_gamma   90.00
#
_symmetry.space_group_name_H-M   'P 1'
#
loop_
_entity.id
_entity.type
_entity.pdbx_description
1 polymer ?
#
loop_
_entity_poly.entity_id
_entity_poly.type
_entity_poly.pdbx_seq_one_letter_code
_entity_poly.pdbx_strand_id
1 'polypeptide(L)'
;MIWHLAVHPDYRNGGIGTALLSRATEIAAKRGVVRLEAWTRDDPWVQSWYQSRGFRAVDSYLHVFIDGAGELKGAVKSEIPGLLPVQAFAHYVGRDPEAITRRFRRVHRCVLHELRIL
;
A
#
# COMPACT_ATOMS: atom_id res chain seq x y z
N MET A 1 12.65 -0.20 3.95
CA MET A 1 11.42 0.03 3.16
C MET A 1 11.78 0.07 1.67
N ILE A 2 11.08 -0.72 0.85
CA ILE A 2 11.05 -0.64 -0.61
C ILE A 2 9.94 0.34 -0.97
N TRP A 3 10.31 1.51 -1.49
CA TRP A 3 9.34 2.53 -1.88
C TRP A 3 8.66 2.17 -3.20
N HIS A 4 9.46 1.76 -4.18
CA HIS A 4 8.99 1.37 -5.51
C HIS A 4 9.82 0.20 -6.05
N LEU A 5 9.13 -0.77 -6.63
CA LEU A 5 9.71 -1.81 -7.46
C LEU A 5 8.78 -1.99 -8.66
N ALA A 6 9.27 -1.65 -9.85
CA ALA A 6 8.48 -1.68 -11.06
C ALA A 6 9.30 -2.22 -12.22
N VAL A 7 8.60 -2.91 -13.12
CA VAL A 7 9.13 -3.33 -14.42
C VAL A 7 8.18 -2.78 -15.47
N HIS A 8 8.76 -2.15 -16.49
CA HIS A 8 8.01 -1.62 -17.63
C HIS A 8 7.13 -2.75 -18.25
N PRO A 9 5.85 -2.50 -18.59
CA PRO A 9 4.91 -3.51 -19.07
C PRO A 9 5.47 -4.44 -20.16
N ASP A 10 6.14 -3.87 -21.14
CA ASP A 10 6.71 -4.59 -22.29
C ASP A 10 7.84 -5.56 -21.93
N TYR A 11 8.38 -5.47 -20.71
CA TYR A 11 9.47 -6.31 -20.22
C TYR A 11 9.07 -7.15 -19.00
N ARG A 12 7.77 -7.29 -18.73
CA ARG A 12 7.26 -8.15 -17.64
C ARG A 12 7.43 -9.63 -17.98
N ASN A 13 7.23 -10.49 -16.98
CA ASN A 13 7.34 -11.96 -17.08
C ASN A 13 8.73 -12.51 -17.50
N GLY A 14 9.75 -11.65 -17.66
CA GLY A 14 11.15 -12.05 -17.91
C GLY A 14 12.02 -12.18 -16.66
N GLY A 15 11.43 -12.25 -15.46
CA GLY A 15 12.18 -12.38 -14.20
C GLY A 15 12.86 -11.10 -13.68
N ILE A 16 12.81 -9.99 -14.41
CA ILE A 16 13.48 -8.71 -14.07
C ILE A 16 13.16 -8.23 -12.67
N GLY A 17 11.87 -8.22 -12.27
CA GLY A 17 11.47 -7.77 -10.94
C GLY A 17 12.07 -8.63 -9.81
N THR A 18 12.22 -9.94 -10.06
CA THR A 18 12.86 -10.85 -9.11
C THR A 18 14.35 -10.56 -9.03
N ALA A 19 15.03 -10.37 -10.18
CA ALA A 19 16.45 -10.04 -10.21
C ALA A 19 16.76 -8.72 -9.48
N LEU A 20 15.92 -7.70 -9.70
CA LEU A 20 16.00 -6.42 -8.98
C LEU A 20 15.87 -6.60 -7.47
N LEU A 21 14.85 -7.34 -7.02
CA LEU A 21 14.65 -7.63 -5.61
C LEU A 21 15.81 -8.40 -5.00
N SER A 22 16.27 -9.48 -5.64
CA SER A 22 17.42 -10.26 -5.18
C SER A 22 18.66 -9.40 -5.02
N ARG A 23 18.96 -8.57 -6.02
CA ARG A 23 20.13 -7.68 -5.97
C ARG A 23 20.01 -6.63 -4.87
N ALA A 24 18.83 -6.05 -4.68
CA ALA A 24 18.58 -5.10 -3.60
C ALA A 24 18.74 -5.76 -2.22
N THR A 25 18.23 -6.99 -2.06
CA THR A 25 18.38 -7.79 -0.84
C THR A 25 19.84 -8.07 -0.51
N GLU A 26 20.65 -8.48 -1.47
CA GLU A 26 22.09 -8.69 -1.27
C GLU A 26 22.80 -7.42 -0.80
N ILE A 27 22.51 -6.27 -1.43
CA ILE A 27 23.11 -4.99 -1.07
C ILE A 27 22.68 -4.58 0.35
N ALA A 28 21.40 -4.79 0.68
CA ALA A 28 20.85 -4.47 1.99
C ALA A 28 21.47 -5.33 3.11
N ALA A 29 21.55 -6.65 2.90
CA ALA A 29 22.17 -7.58 3.85
C ALA A 29 23.64 -7.23 4.13
N LYS A 30 24.42 -6.88 3.09
CA LYS A 30 25.81 -6.41 3.24
C LYS A 30 25.96 -5.12 4.04
N ARG A 31 24.88 -4.34 4.15
CA ARG A 31 24.82 -3.10 4.96
C ARG A 31 24.24 -3.34 6.36
N GLY A 32 24.00 -4.60 6.76
CA GLY A 32 23.44 -4.94 8.06
C GLY A 32 21.93 -4.73 8.17
N VAL A 33 21.23 -4.54 7.05
CA VAL A 33 19.75 -4.49 7.06
C VAL A 33 19.20 -5.87 7.32
N VAL A 34 18.39 -6.02 8.36
CA VAL A 34 17.84 -7.33 8.79
C VAL A 34 16.51 -7.67 8.13
N ARG A 35 15.80 -6.68 7.58
CA ARG A 35 14.51 -6.88 6.93
C ARG A 35 14.22 -5.88 5.83
N LEU A 36 13.40 -6.31 4.87
CA LEU A 36 12.78 -5.47 3.86
C LEU A 36 11.28 -5.39 4.12
N GLU A 37 10.71 -4.25 3.82
CA GLU A 37 9.30 -3.94 3.99
C GLU A 37 8.78 -3.36 2.67
N ALA A 38 7.59 -3.73 2.25
CA ALA A 38 6.92 -3.16 1.09
C ALA A 38 5.42 -3.00 1.38
N TRP A 39 4.89 -1.79 1.18
CA TRP A 39 3.45 -1.54 1.20
C TRP A 39 2.88 -1.78 -0.19
N THR A 40 1.86 -2.63 -0.28
CA THR A 40 1.17 -2.93 -1.53
C THR A 40 -0.33 -2.64 -1.37
N ARG A 41 -1.00 -2.25 -2.45
CA ARG A 41 -2.46 -2.18 -2.48
C ARG A 41 -3.06 -3.59 -2.60
N ASP A 42 -4.37 -3.67 -2.61
CA ASP A 42 -5.18 -4.88 -2.75
C ASP A 42 -5.16 -5.51 -4.16
N ASP A 43 -4.00 -5.45 -4.83
CA ASP A 43 -3.75 -6.15 -6.08
C ASP A 43 -3.31 -7.60 -5.76
N PRO A 44 -4.14 -8.62 -6.05
CA PRO A 44 -3.83 -10.01 -5.70
C PRO A 44 -2.57 -10.54 -6.38
N TRP A 45 -2.26 -10.08 -7.60
CA TRP A 45 -1.09 -10.51 -8.34
C TRP A 45 0.19 -9.98 -7.69
N VAL A 46 0.20 -8.70 -7.30
CA VAL A 46 1.34 -8.09 -6.59
C VAL A 46 1.57 -8.77 -5.23
N GLN A 47 0.51 -8.99 -4.45
CA GLN A 47 0.64 -9.63 -3.13
C GLN A 47 1.16 -11.07 -3.26
N SER A 48 0.60 -11.85 -4.19
CA SER A 48 1.06 -13.22 -4.47
C SER A 48 2.53 -13.23 -4.95
N TRP A 49 2.93 -12.22 -5.73
CA TRP A 49 4.32 -12.08 -6.16
C TRP A 49 5.26 -11.87 -4.98
N TYR A 50 4.96 -10.96 -4.05
CA TYR A 50 5.78 -10.77 -2.84
C TYR A 50 5.81 -12.03 -1.96
N GLN A 51 4.66 -12.66 -1.73
CA GLN A 51 4.55 -13.88 -0.90
C GLN A 51 5.39 -15.02 -1.47
N SER A 52 5.36 -15.22 -2.79
CA SER A 52 6.20 -16.23 -3.46
C SER A 52 7.71 -15.92 -3.42
N ARG A 53 8.11 -14.72 -2.97
CA ARG A 53 9.52 -14.35 -2.70
C ARG A 53 9.86 -14.35 -1.20
N GLY A 54 9.02 -14.99 -0.38
CA GLY A 54 9.26 -15.17 1.05
C GLY A 54 8.79 -14.01 1.93
N PHE A 55 8.16 -12.99 1.35
CA PHE A 55 7.53 -11.95 2.17
C PHE A 55 6.31 -12.50 2.90
N ARG A 56 6.06 -11.98 4.10
CA ARG A 56 4.87 -12.26 4.90
C ARG A 56 4.03 -10.99 5.05
N ALA A 57 2.72 -11.11 4.92
CA ALA A 57 1.82 -10.04 5.32
C ALA A 57 1.85 -9.90 6.85
N VAL A 58 2.12 -8.70 7.37
CA VAL A 58 2.28 -8.47 8.81
C VAL A 58 1.38 -7.37 9.37
N ASP A 59 0.89 -6.47 8.52
CA ASP A 59 -0.02 -5.39 8.92
C ASP A 59 -0.88 -4.94 7.72
N SER A 60 -2.00 -4.26 7.99
CA SER A 60 -2.80 -3.60 6.96
C SER A 60 -3.64 -2.44 7.49
N TYR A 61 -3.90 -1.46 6.64
CA TYR A 61 -4.88 -0.39 6.91
C TYR A 61 -5.64 -0.05 5.62
N LEU A 62 -6.71 0.73 5.73
CA LEU A 62 -7.48 1.14 4.57
C LEU A 62 -7.01 2.51 4.07
N HIS A 63 -6.81 2.60 2.77
CA HIS A 63 -6.75 3.83 1.99
C HIS A 63 -8.17 4.22 1.62
N VAL A 64 -8.65 5.34 2.13
CA VAL A 64 -10.00 5.85 1.90
C VAL A 64 -9.91 7.11 1.06
N PHE A 65 -10.48 7.06 -0.15
CA PHE A 65 -10.69 8.24 -0.99
C PHE A 65 -12.11 8.75 -0.73
N ILE A 66 -12.20 10.00 -0.31
CA ILE A 66 -13.44 10.67 0.05
C ILE A 66 -13.72 11.70 -1.05
N ASP A 67 -14.61 11.34 -1.98
CA ASP A 67 -14.80 12.06 -3.22
C ASP A 67 -16.19 12.70 -3.28
N GLY A 68 -16.22 14.00 -3.57
CA GLY A 68 -17.45 14.75 -3.80
C GLY A 68 -18.25 15.09 -2.53
N ALA A 69 -19.23 15.98 -2.70
CA ALA A 69 -19.96 16.59 -1.59
C ALA A 69 -20.71 15.57 -0.70
N GLY A 70 -21.15 14.44 -1.27
CA GLY A 70 -21.86 13.40 -0.54
C GLY A 70 -20.98 12.67 0.48
N GLU A 71 -19.80 12.21 0.07
CA GLU A 71 -18.90 11.46 0.94
C GLU A 71 -18.16 12.35 1.94
N LEU A 72 -17.86 13.59 1.56
CA LEU A 72 -17.26 14.58 2.45
C LEU A 72 -18.19 14.96 3.61
N LYS A 73 -19.50 14.97 3.38
CA LYS A 73 -20.49 15.36 4.39
C LYS A 73 -20.42 14.41 5.60
N GLY A 74 -20.04 14.98 6.75
CA GLY A 74 -19.90 14.24 8.00
C GLY A 74 -18.61 13.42 8.13
N ALA A 75 -17.70 13.49 7.15
CA ALA A 75 -16.37 12.89 7.23
C ALA A 75 -15.26 13.95 7.39
N VAL A 76 -15.35 15.05 6.63
CA VAL A 76 -14.37 16.14 6.65
C VAL A 76 -15.10 17.48 6.65
N LYS A 77 -14.68 18.39 7.53
CA LYS A 77 -15.20 19.76 7.59
C LYS A 77 -14.02 20.73 7.70
N SER A 78 -14.07 21.82 6.95
CA SER A 78 -13.13 22.92 7.10
C SER A 78 -13.51 23.79 8.29
N GLU A 79 -12.53 24.21 9.07
CA GLU A 79 -12.69 25.22 10.12
C GLU A 79 -12.49 26.65 9.59
N ILE A 80 -12.00 26.80 8.35
CA ILE A 80 -11.75 28.10 7.72
C ILE A 80 -13.00 28.50 6.92
N PRO A 81 -13.65 29.64 7.24
CA PRO A 81 -14.80 30.14 6.50
C PRO A 81 -14.49 30.31 5.01
N GLY A 82 -15.37 29.80 4.14
CA GLY A 82 -15.22 29.87 2.69
C GLY A 82 -14.28 28.83 2.06
N LEU A 83 -13.49 28.09 2.86
CA LEU A 83 -12.68 26.99 2.34
C LEU A 83 -13.50 25.70 2.34
N LEU A 84 -13.76 25.15 1.15
CA LEU A 84 -14.56 23.94 0.97
C LEU A 84 -13.67 22.77 0.55
N PRO A 85 -13.62 21.68 1.33
CA PRO A 85 -13.00 20.43 0.86
C PRO A 85 -13.72 19.94 -0.40
N VAL A 86 -12.94 19.52 -1.40
CA VAL A 86 -13.45 18.92 -2.65
C VAL A 86 -13.14 17.43 -2.73
N GLN A 87 -12.04 17.01 -2.11
CA GLN A 87 -11.61 15.63 -2.00
C GLN A 87 -10.71 15.48 -0.76
N ALA A 88 -10.68 14.29 -0.17
CA ALA A 88 -9.69 13.93 0.83
C ALA A 88 -9.17 12.50 0.63
N PHE A 89 -7.93 12.28 1.05
CA PHE A 89 -7.33 10.95 1.18
C PHE A 89 -7.02 10.71 2.64
N ALA A 90 -7.47 9.58 3.18
CA ALA A 90 -7.32 9.24 4.58
C ALA A 90 -6.86 7.80 4.77
N HIS A 91 -6.13 7.56 5.85
CA HIS A 91 -5.85 6.21 6.35
C HIS A 91 -6.83 5.86 7.46
N TYR A 92 -7.51 4.72 7.34
CA TYR A 92 -8.30 4.17 8.44
C TYR A 92 -7.57 2.99 9.07
N VAL A 93 -7.19 3.17 10.34
CA VAL A 93 -6.49 2.20 11.20
C VAL A 93 -7.40 1.66 12.32
N GLY A 94 -8.72 1.90 12.21
CA GLY A 94 -9.70 1.46 13.19
C GLY A 94 -10.06 -0.02 13.07
N ARG A 95 -10.96 -0.48 13.95
CA ARG A 95 -11.29 -1.90 14.12
C ARG A 95 -12.45 -2.40 13.25
N ASP A 96 -13.17 -1.52 12.56
CA ASP A 96 -14.32 -1.86 11.71
C ASP A 96 -14.08 -1.46 10.25
N PRO A 97 -13.20 -2.18 9.53
CA PRO A 97 -12.91 -1.88 8.14
C PRO A 97 -14.14 -2.06 7.24
N GLU A 98 -15.09 -2.92 7.62
CA GLU A 98 -16.29 -3.19 6.80
C GLU A 98 -17.27 -2.02 6.81
N ALA A 99 -17.44 -1.33 7.95
CA ALA A 99 -18.23 -0.11 7.99
C ALA A 99 -17.66 0.96 7.05
N ILE A 100 -16.32 1.04 6.93
CA ILE A 100 -15.66 1.99 6.05
C ILE A 100 -15.85 1.62 4.58
N THR A 101 -15.68 0.34 4.21
CA THR A 101 -15.89 -0.11 2.82
C THR A 101 -17.36 -0.01 2.39
N ARG A 102 -18.32 -0.09 3.31
CA ARG A 102 -19.74 0.20 3.02
C ARG A 102 -20.04 1.70 2.89
N ARG A 103 -19.30 2.55 3.59
CA ARG A 103 -19.56 4.00 3.64
C ARG A 103 -18.97 4.76 2.45
N PHE A 104 -17.77 4.40 2.01
CA PHE A 104 -17.05 5.10 0.95
C PHE A 104 -16.92 4.22 -0.29
N ARG A 105 -17.09 4.82 -1.47
CA ARG A 105 -17.08 4.10 -2.75
C ARG A 105 -15.70 3.58 -3.13
N ARG A 106 -14.64 4.31 -2.78
CA ARG A 106 -13.28 4.01 -3.23
C ARG A 106 -12.37 3.81 -2.02
N VAL A 107 -12.29 2.55 -1.63
CA VAL A 107 -11.49 2.09 -0.48
C VAL A 107 -10.58 0.97 -0.95
N HIS A 108 -9.30 1.06 -0.62
CA HIS A 108 -8.32 0.03 -0.91
C HIS A 108 -7.69 -0.47 0.38
N ARG A 109 -7.48 -1.79 0.49
CA ARG A 109 -6.64 -2.32 1.57
C ARG A 109 -5.17 -2.17 1.19
N CYS A 110 -4.41 -1.47 2.02
CA CYS A 110 -2.96 -1.41 1.91
C CYS A 110 -2.35 -2.40 2.90
N VAL A 111 -1.52 -3.32 2.41
CA VAL A 111 -0.94 -4.41 3.18
C VAL A 111 0.57 -4.23 3.25
N LEU A 112 1.12 -4.36 4.46
CA LEU A 112 2.56 -4.41 4.69
C LEU A 112 3.06 -5.83 4.48
N HIS A 113 4.05 -5.98 3.64
CA HIS A 113 4.79 -7.20 3.44
C HIS A 113 6.20 -7.06 4.00
N GLU A 114 6.61 -7.98 4.87
CA GLU A 114 7.96 -8.03 5.47
C GLU A 114 8.71 -9.28 4.98
N LEU A 115 9.97 -9.11 4.59
CA LEU A 115 10.93 -10.20 4.33
C LEU A 115 12.11 -10.03 5.29
N ARG A 116 12.40 -11.07 6.10
CA ARG A 116 13.64 -11.13 6.88
C ARG A 116 14.79 -11.62 6.01
N ILE A 117 15.94 -10.95 6.08
CA ILE A 117 17.08 -11.18 5.18
C ILE A 117 18.40 -11.43 5.93
N LEU A 118 18.36 -11.50 7.26
CA LEU A 118 19.43 -11.92 8.16
C LEU A 118 18.84 -12.76 9.30
#